data_AF-A0A5A9ZW32-F1
#
_entry.id   AF-A0A5A9ZW32-F1
#
_cell.length_a   1.000
_cell.length_b   1.000
_cell.length_c   1.000
_cell.angle_alpha   90.00
_cell.angle_beta   90.00
_cell.angle_gamma   90.00
#
_symmetry.space_group_name_H-M   'P 1'
#
loop_
_entity.id
_entity.type
_entity.pdbx_description
1 polymer ?
#
loop_
_entity_poly.entity_id
_entity_poly.type
_entity_poly.pdbx_seq_one_letter_code
_entity_poly.pdbx_strand_id
1 'polypeptide(L)'
;MRAQGAGTRDELTTSDKVLATALYLRQLGIRDILAQLFGVNTSILTRVVHQVQPLLTGHSCTIPPSTARFRTPTDVTAFLDNSNPTKIKPTC
;
A
#
# COMPACT_ATOMS: atom_id res chain seq x y z
N MET A 1 -3.24 13.04 24.20
CA MET A 1 -2.63 12.28 23.09
C MET A 1 -2.90 10.81 23.32
N ARG A 2 -3.62 10.12 22.43
CA ARG A 2 -3.83 8.67 22.52
C ARG A 2 -3.17 8.02 21.32
N ALA A 3 -2.18 7.16 21.58
CA ALA A 3 -1.56 6.34 20.56
C ALA A 3 -2.62 5.39 20.01
N GLN A 4 -2.85 5.46 18.70
CA GLN A 4 -3.79 4.62 17.98
C GLN A 4 -3.30 3.16 18.02
N GLY A 5 -3.87 2.36 18.92
CA GLY A 5 -4.07 0.93 18.73
C GLY A 5 -2.89 0.00 18.94
N ALA A 6 -2.61 -0.33 20.20
CA ALA A 6 -2.04 -1.64 20.57
C ALA A 6 -3.17 -2.69 20.52
N GLY A 7 -3.58 -3.04 19.31
CA GLY A 7 -4.31 -4.28 19.03
C GLY A 7 -3.41 -5.08 18.11
N THR A 8 -3.26 -6.38 18.34
CA THR A 8 -2.49 -7.30 17.49
C THR A 8 -2.97 -7.17 16.03
N ARG A 9 -2.30 -6.31 15.24
CA ARG A 9 -2.64 -6.00 13.85
C ARG A 9 -2.05 -7.07 12.93
N ASP A 10 -2.21 -8.33 13.31
CA ASP A 10 -1.63 -9.46 12.58
C ASP A 10 -2.42 -9.76 11.29
N GLU A 11 -3.67 -9.28 11.23
CA GLU A 11 -4.51 -9.48 10.06
C GLU A 11 -4.89 -8.17 9.37
N LEU A 12 -4.25 -7.91 8.22
CA LEU A 12 -4.69 -6.89 7.28
C LEU A 12 -6.13 -7.17 6.86
N THR A 13 -6.96 -6.12 6.84
CA THR A 13 -8.31 -6.22 6.28
C THR A 13 -8.24 -6.64 4.82
N THR A 14 -9.32 -7.20 4.26
CA THR A 14 -9.36 -7.58 2.83
C THR A 14 -9.01 -6.39 1.92
N SER A 15 -9.49 -5.19 2.26
CA SER A 15 -9.18 -3.96 1.54
C SER A 15 -7.70 -3.58 1.65
N ASP A 16 -7.10 -3.67 2.84
CA ASP A 16 -5.67 -3.42 3.03
C ASP A 16 -4.81 -4.43 2.27
N LYS A 17 -5.22 -5.71 2.21
CA LYS A 17 -4.54 -6.76 1.47
C LYS A 17 -4.51 -6.45 -0.04
N VAL A 18 -5.63 -5.98 -0.59
CA VAL A 18 -5.72 -5.54 -2.00
C VAL A 18 -4.88 -4.29 -2.24
N LEU A 19 -4.97 -3.28 -1.36
CA LEU A 19 -4.19 -2.06 -1.47
C LEU A 19 -2.68 -2.33 -1.41
N ALA A 20 -2.24 -3.13 -0.45
CA ALA A 20 -0.85 -3.55 -0.31
C ALA A 20 -0.32 -4.25 -1.57
N THR A 21 -1.14 -5.13 -2.15
CA THR A 21 -0.80 -5.86 -3.38
C THR A 21 -0.72 -4.92 -4.58
N ALA A 22 -1.67 -4.00 -4.73
CA ALA A 22 -1.64 -3.00 -5.78
C ALA A 22 -0.39 -2.10 -5.68
N LEU A 23 -0.05 -1.63 -4.47
CA LEU A 23 1.15 -0.80 -4.24
C LEU A 23 2.45 -1.57 -4.52
N TYR A 24 2.48 -2.87 -4.18
CA TYR A 24 3.60 -3.76 -4.49
C TYR A 24 3.80 -3.93 -6.00
N LEU A 25 2.74 -4.27 -6.74
CA LEU A 25 2.76 -4.40 -8.21
C LEU A 25 3.15 -3.09 -8.89
N ARG A 26 2.73 -1.97 -8.30
CA ARG A 26 3.03 -0.61 -8.78
C ARG A 26 4.48 -0.20 -8.56
N GLN A 27 5.29 -0.99 -7.84
CA GLN A 27 6.71 -0.73 -7.53
C GLN A 27 6.95 0.64 -6.86
N LEU A 28 6.00 1.08 -6.03
CA LEU A 28 6.03 2.40 -5.40
C LEU A 28 7.14 2.58 -4.36
N GLY A 29 7.80 1.52 -3.94
CA GLY A 29 8.93 1.59 -3.03
C GLY A 29 9.50 0.24 -2.65
N ILE A 30 10.49 0.28 -1.77
CA ILE A 30 11.11 -0.93 -1.21
C ILE A 30 10.08 -1.67 -0.35
N ARG A 31 10.10 -3.00 -0.40
CA ARG A 31 9.19 -3.87 0.37
C ARG A 31 9.08 -3.50 1.85
N ASP A 32 10.19 -3.02 2.41
CA ASP A 32 10.30 -2.58 3.80
C ASP A 32 9.42 -1.35 4.10
N ILE A 33 9.38 -0.37 3.20
CA ILE A 33 8.56 0.84 3.35
C ILE A 33 7.06 0.48 3.29
N LEU A 34 6.68 -0.43 2.39
CA LEU A 34 5.32 -0.94 2.32
C LEU A 34 4.94 -1.66 3.62
N ALA A 35 5.83 -2.50 4.15
CA ALA A 35 5.60 -3.19 5.41
C ALA A 35 5.42 -2.20 6.58
N GLN A 36 6.26 -1.16 6.65
CA GLN A 36 6.12 -0.07 7.63
C GLN A 36 4.81 0.71 7.46
N LEU A 37 4.39 1.04 6.23
CA LEU A 37 3.13 1.74 5.95
C LEU A 37 1.92 0.96 6.48
N PHE A 38 1.93 -0.36 6.26
CA PHE A 38 0.87 -1.25 6.73
C PHE A 38 1.08 -1.74 8.16
N GLY A 39 2.15 -1.34 8.85
CA GLY A 39 2.46 -1.78 10.22
C GLY A 39 2.56 -3.29 10.36
N VAL A 40 2.95 -3.99 9.28
CA VAL A 40 3.09 -5.46 9.23
C VAL A 40 4.54 -5.83 8.96
N ASN A 41 4.88 -7.10 9.20
CA ASN A 41 6.18 -7.62 8.79
C ASN A 41 6.23 -7.80 7.26
N THR A 42 7.41 -7.62 6.67
CA THR A 42 7.67 -7.87 5.24
C THR A 42 7.26 -9.28 4.79
N SER A 43 7.37 -10.29 5.66
CA SER A 43 6.93 -11.66 5.38
C SER A 43 5.40 -11.82 5.27
N ILE A 44 4.65 -11.05 6.07
CA ILE A 44 3.18 -11.02 5.98
C ILE A 44 2.79 -10.31 4.69
N LEU A 45 3.45 -9.19 4.38
CA LEU A 45 3.24 -8.45 3.14
C LEU A 45 3.44 -9.34 1.90
N THR A 46 4.54 -10.09 1.80
CA THR A 46 4.76 -10.99 0.64
C THR A 46 3.71 -12.08 0.56
N ARG A 47 3.36 -12.71 1.69
CA ARG A 47 2.32 -13.75 1.72
C ARG A 47 1.00 -13.22 1.18
N VAL A 48 0.61 -12.03 1.61
CA VAL A 48 -0.62 -11.35 1.18
C VAL A 48 -0.57 -11.03 -0.32
N VAL A 49 0.54 -10.49 -0.80
CA VAL A 49 0.75 -10.20 -2.22
C VAL A 49 0.56 -11.47 -3.05
N HIS A 50 1.18 -12.59 -2.66
CA HIS A 50 1.05 -13.86 -3.37
C HIS A 50 -0.37 -14.42 -3.37
N GLN A 51 -1.14 -14.17 -2.30
CA GLN A 51 -2.54 -14.60 -2.22
C GLN A 51 -3.46 -13.76 -3.11
N VAL A 52 -3.21 -12.45 -3.20
CA VAL A 52 -4.13 -11.50 -3.84
C VAL A 52 -3.76 -11.23 -5.31
N GLN A 53 -2.48 -11.31 -5.66
CA GLN A 53 -2.01 -11.17 -7.05
C GLN A 53 -2.78 -12.04 -8.06
N PRO A 54 -2.98 -13.35 -7.85
CA PRO A 54 -3.73 -14.17 -8.81
C PRO A 54 -5.19 -13.74 -8.93
N LEU A 55 -5.81 -13.23 -7.86
CA LEU A 55 -7.20 -12.74 -7.87
C LEU A 55 -7.33 -11.48 -8.73
N LEU A 56 -6.34 -10.58 -8.66
CA LEU A 56 -6.25 -9.38 -9.51
C LEU A 56 -5.99 -9.72 -10.97
N THR A 57 -5.10 -10.68 -11.25
CA THR A 57 -4.83 -11.16 -12.60
C THR A 57 -6.08 -11.78 -13.22
N GLY A 58 -6.84 -12.59 -12.45
CA GLY A 58 -8.11 -13.15 -12.89
C GLY A 58 -9.19 -12.11 -13.19
N HIS A 59 -9.12 -10.94 -12.57
CA HIS A 59 -10.03 -9.80 -12.82
C HIS A 59 -9.50 -8.81 -13.87
N SER A 60 -8.41 -9.11 -14.59
CA SER A 60 -7.78 -8.21 -15.57
C SER A 60 -7.37 -6.83 -15.01
N CYS A 61 -7.12 -6.75 -13.70
CA CYS A 61 -6.61 -5.53 -13.07
C CYS A 61 -5.11 -5.36 -13.36
N THR A 62 -4.79 -4.68 -14.45
CA THR A 62 -3.41 -4.30 -14.77
C THR A 62 -3.05 -3.02 -14.02
N ILE A 63 -2.22 -3.14 -12.99
CA ILE A 63 -1.66 -1.99 -12.27
C ILE A 63 -0.39 -1.54 -13.00
N PRO A 64 -0.37 -0.38 -13.69
CA PRO A 64 0.84 0.10 -14.35
C PRO A 64 1.90 0.49 -13.30
N PRO A 65 3.20 0.30 -13.57
CA PRO A 65 4.26 0.73 -12.68
C PRO A 65 4.19 2.25 -12.47
N SER A 66 4.35 2.70 -11.23
CA SER A 66 4.36 4.13 -10.92
C SER A 66 5.66 4.79 -11.37
N THR A 67 5.52 5.99 -11.94
CA THR A 67 6.64 6.89 -12.21
C THR A 67 7.24 7.46 -10.91
N ALA A 68 6.42 7.62 -9.86
CA ALA A 68 6.88 7.98 -8.52
C ALA A 68 7.41 6.73 -7.80
N ARG A 69 8.65 6.79 -7.31
CA ARG A 69 9.33 5.71 -6.58
C ARG A 69 9.86 6.25 -5.27
N PHE A 70 9.28 5.80 -4.17
CA PHE A 70 9.66 6.22 -2.82
C PHE A 70 10.77 5.33 -2.28
N ARG A 71 11.93 5.93 -2.00
CA ARG A 71 13.08 5.21 -1.40
C ARG A 71 13.14 5.32 0.11
N THR A 72 12.46 6.29 0.71
CA THR A 72 12.41 6.49 2.15
C THR A 72 10.99 6.91 2.58
N PRO A 73 10.61 6.69 3.85
CA PRO A 73 9.35 7.21 4.38
C PRO A 73 9.26 8.74 4.27
N THR A 74 10.40 9.43 4.40
CA THR A 74 10.50 10.89 4.25
C THR A 74 10.18 11.36 2.83
N ASP A 75 10.49 10.55 1.82
CA ASP A 75 10.14 10.84 0.43
C ASP A 75 8.63 10.75 0.22
N VAL A 76 7.95 9.84 0.93
CA VAL A 76 6.48 9.76 0.95
C VAL A 76 5.89 11.01 1.59
N THR A 77 6.41 11.47 2.73
CA THR A 77 5.90 12.69 3.38
C THR A 77 6.16 13.93 2.52
N ALA A 78 7.35 14.06 1.94
CA ALA A 78 7.67 15.17 1.03
C ALA A 78 6.80 15.16 -0.23
N PHE A 79 6.44 13.98 -0.74
CA PHE A 79 5.50 13.86 -1.85
C PHE A 79 4.08 14.21 -1.44
N LEU A 80 3.62 13.80 -0.27
CA LEU A 80 2.30 14.18 0.25
C LEU A 80 2.20 15.68 0.46
N ASP A 81 3.24 16.32 1.00
CA ASP A 81 3.32 17.77 1.21
C ASP A 81 3.31 18.55 -0.11
N ASN A 82 3.90 18.00 -1.17
CA ASN A 82 3.90 18.60 -2.51
C ASN A 82 2.71 18.16 -3.38
N SER A 83 2.02 17.09 -3.02
CA SER A 83 0.84 16.62 -3.74
C SER A 83 -0.35 17.43 -3.26
N ASN A 84 -0.88 18.28 -4.14
CA ASN A 84 -2.23 18.78 -3.93
C ASN A 84 -3.16 17.56 -3.85
N PRO A 85 -3.97 17.38 -2.79
CA PRO A 85 -4.90 16.27 -2.72
C PRO A 85 -5.79 16.39 -3.94
N THR A 86 -5.59 15.51 -4.92
CA THR A 86 -6.42 15.45 -6.10
C THR A 86 -7.81 15.19 -5.58
N LYS A 87 -8.64 16.23 -5.61
CA LYS A 87 -10.04 16.21 -5.20
C LYS A 87 -10.69 15.04 -5.91
N ILE A 88 -10.80 13.91 -5.23
CA ILE A 88 -11.56 12.76 -5.72
C ILE A 88 -12.99 13.28 -5.72
N LYS A 89 -13.46 13.70 -6.90
CA LYS A 89 -14.82 14.19 -7.06
C LYS A 89 -15.72 13.02 -6.64
N PRO A 90 -16.56 13.18 -5.60
CA PRO A 90 -17.53 12.15 -5.29
C PRO A 90 -18.44 12.08 -6.52
N THR A 91 -18.48 10.92 -7.16
CA THR A 91 -19.40 10.69 -8.26
C THR A 91 -20.73 10.32 -7.60
N CYS A 92 -21.74 11.19 -7.74
CA CYS A 92 -23.13 10.88 -7.42
C CYS A 92 -23.66 9.79 -8.35
#